data_AF-A0A2U2SHZ8-F1
#
_entry.id   AF-A0A2U2SHZ8-F1
#
_cell.length_a   1.000
_cell.length_b   1.000
_cell.length_c   1.000
_cell.angle_alpha   90.00
_cell.angle_beta   90.00
_cell.angle_gamma   90.00
#
_symmetry.space_group_name_H-M   'P 1'
#
loop_
_entity.id
_entity.type
_entity.pdbx_description
1 polymer ?
#
loop_
_entity_poly.entity_id
_entity_poly.type
_entity_poly.pdbx_seq_one_letter_code
_entity_poly.pdbx_strand_id
1 'polypeptide(L)'
;MFQLGVERDFIAQHYLIGGDWGAENQLHSHHYRLEVILQGEELDQHGYLVDIVAVEQALDEQVAQVRDRTLNDLPPFRGLNPSLERFCRYLCETLCVRLQTPTLKYITVKLWENQIAWASYTLEV
;
A
#
# COMPACT_ATOMS: atom_id res chain seq x y z
N MET A 1 -8.14 21.74 0.61
CA MET A 1 -7.81 20.32 0.37
C MET A 1 -8.01 19.56 1.66
N PHE A 2 -8.85 18.51 1.61
CA PHE A 2 -9.10 17.59 2.71
C PHE A 2 -8.25 16.34 2.53
N GLN A 3 -7.91 15.68 3.64
CA GLN A 3 -7.19 14.41 3.65
C GLN A 3 -7.81 13.45 4.67
N LEU A 4 -7.87 12.17 4.32
CA LEU A 4 -8.22 11.06 5.20
C LEU A 4 -7.07 10.05 5.17
N GLY A 5 -6.50 9.75 6.34
CA GLY A 5 -5.45 8.76 6.52
C GLY A 5 -5.96 7.55 7.30
N VAL A 6 -5.64 6.33 6.84
CA VAL A 6 -5.94 5.09 7.57
C VAL A 6 -4.71 4.18 7.53
N GLU A 7 -4.35 3.61 8.67
CA GLU A 7 -3.18 2.76 8.83
C GLU A 7 -3.56 1.28 9.09
N ARG A 8 -2.69 0.37 8.63
CA ARG A 8 -2.69 -1.06 8.97
C ARG A 8 -1.26 -1.59 9.05
N ASP A 9 -1.06 -2.61 9.88
CA ASP A 9 0.19 -3.34 9.96
C ASP A 9 0.04 -4.80 9.51
N PHE A 10 1.10 -5.36 8.96
CA PHE A 10 1.19 -6.78 8.61
C PHE A 10 2.63 -7.25 8.48
N ILE A 11 2.82 -8.57 8.56
CA ILE A 11 4.10 -9.21 8.27
C ILE A 11 4.01 -9.83 6.88
N ALA A 12 5.04 -9.64 6.06
CA ALA A 12 5.24 -10.37 4.81
C ALA A 12 6.74 -10.62 4.59
N GLN A 13 7.06 -11.56 3.71
CA GLN A 13 8.44 -11.94 3.40
C GLN A 13 8.83 -11.55 1.99
N HIS A 14 10.11 -11.28 1.76
CA HIS A 14 10.66 -11.17 0.42
C HIS A 14 12.14 -11.47 0.37
N TYR A 15 12.68 -11.41 -0.84
CA TYR A 15 14.11 -11.41 -1.14
C TYR A 15 14.36 -10.67 -2.46
N LEU A 16 15.55 -10.11 -2.62
CA LEU A 16 15.97 -9.38 -3.83
C LEU A 16 16.80 -10.26 -4.78
N ILE A 17 16.60 -10.08 -6.08
CA ILE A 17 17.22 -10.82 -7.18
C ILE A 17 17.88 -9.88 -8.21
N GLY A 18 18.91 -10.37 -8.90
CA GLY A 18 19.58 -9.67 -10.02
C GLY A 18 20.79 -8.80 -9.63
N GLY A 19 21.24 -8.85 -8.38
CA GLY A 19 22.37 -8.09 -7.86
C GLY A 19 22.82 -8.61 -6.49
N ASP A 20 23.87 -8.01 -5.94
CA ASP A 20 24.38 -8.30 -4.59
C ASP A 20 23.94 -7.20 -3.62
N TRP A 21 22.98 -7.53 -2.77
CA TRP A 21 22.46 -6.69 -1.68
C TRP A 21 22.65 -7.38 -0.32
N GLY A 22 23.59 -8.32 -0.22
CA GLY A 22 23.91 -9.02 1.02
C GLY A 22 22.71 -9.79 1.60
N ALA A 23 22.33 -9.47 2.84
CA ALA A 23 21.26 -10.17 3.55
C ALA A 23 19.89 -10.07 2.85
N GLU A 24 19.66 -8.98 2.10
CA GLU A 24 18.42 -8.76 1.35
C GLU A 24 18.20 -9.78 0.23
N ASN A 25 19.26 -10.47 -0.22
CA ASN A 25 19.13 -11.56 -1.19
C ASN A 25 18.56 -12.86 -0.58
N GLN A 26 18.52 -12.98 0.75
CA GLN A 26 17.96 -14.14 1.44
C GLN A 26 16.51 -13.87 1.82
N LEU A 27 15.70 -14.93 1.96
CA LEU A 27 14.33 -14.79 2.44
C LEU A 27 14.32 -14.21 3.85
N HIS A 28 13.63 -13.09 4.03
CA HIS A 28 13.48 -12.41 5.31
C HIS A 28 12.09 -11.76 5.43
N SER A 29 11.73 -11.35 6.64
CA SER A 29 10.43 -10.78 6.97
C SER A 29 10.56 -9.31 7.34
N HIS A 30 9.56 -8.51 6.98
CA HIS A 30 9.35 -7.19 7.55
C HIS A 30 8.02 -7.12 8.28
N HIS A 31 7.98 -6.31 9.33
CA HIS A 31 6.73 -5.82 9.90
C HIS A 31 6.39 -4.51 9.20
N TYR A 32 5.62 -4.61 8.13
CA TYR A 32 5.22 -3.47 7.33
C TYR A 32 4.15 -2.66 8.05
N ARG A 33 4.31 -1.33 8.05
CA ARG A 33 3.23 -0.39 8.35
C ARG A 33 2.78 0.26 7.06
N LEU A 34 1.51 0.14 6.73
CA LEU A 34 0.85 0.71 5.57
C LEU A 34 0.00 1.89 5.99
N GLU A 35 0.20 3.06 5.37
CA GLU A 35 -0.69 4.22 5.48
C GLU A 35 -1.29 4.51 4.09
N VAL A 36 -2.62 4.57 4.01
CA VAL A 36 -3.35 5.08 2.85
C VAL A 36 -3.81 6.49 3.15
N ILE A 37 -3.47 7.43 2.27
CA ILE A 37 -3.88 8.83 2.34
C ILE A 37 -4.73 9.14 1.12
N LEU A 38 -5.99 9.48 1.36
CA LEU A 38 -6.98 9.89 0.37
C LEU A 38 -7.10 11.40 0.40
N GLN A 39 -7.12 12.06 -0.77
CA GLN A 39 -7.13 13.52 -0.87
C GLN A 39 -8.14 14.01 -1.89
N GLY A 40 -8.80 15.14 -1.58
CA GLY A 40 -9.73 15.81 -2.48
C GLY A 40 -9.99 17.26 -2.08
N GLU A 41 -10.64 18.01 -2.97
CA GLU A 41 -10.92 19.43 -2.77
C GLU A 41 -12.25 19.68 -2.06
N GLU A 42 -13.21 18.79 -2.26
CA GLU A 42 -14.58 18.90 -1.79
C GLU A 42 -14.98 17.69 -0.96
N LEU A 43 -16.05 17.85 -0.18
CA LEU A 43 -16.72 16.79 0.56
C LEU A 43 -18.04 16.48 -0.12
N ASP A 44 -18.53 15.25 0.05
CA ASP A 44 -19.84 14.86 -0.49
C ASP A 44 -21.00 15.58 0.24
N GLN A 45 -22.23 15.27 -0.16
CA GLN A 45 -23.45 15.84 0.44
C GLN A 45 -23.61 15.54 1.95
N HIS A 46 -22.84 14.60 2.49
CA HIS A 46 -22.83 14.22 3.90
C HIS A 46 -21.65 14.80 4.67
N GLY A 47 -20.73 15.49 3.99
CA GLY A 47 -19.54 16.09 4.58
C GLY A 47 -18.35 15.13 4.69
N TYR A 48 -18.28 14.09 3.87
CA TYR A 48 -17.18 13.13 3.87
C TYR A 48 -16.35 13.19 2.59
N LEU A 49 -15.04 12.93 2.72
CA LEU A 49 -14.17 12.77 1.57
C LEU A 49 -14.39 11.38 0.93
N VAL A 50 -14.33 10.33 1.74
CA VAL A 50 -14.64 8.94 1.40
C VAL A 50 -15.26 8.29 2.64
N ASP A 51 -16.15 7.31 2.47
CA ASP A 51 -16.66 6.51 3.58
C ASP A 51 -15.52 5.71 4.24
N ILE A 52 -15.18 6.03 5.48
CA ILE A 52 -14.08 5.39 6.20
C ILE A 52 -14.30 3.90 6.41
N VAL A 53 -15.55 3.44 6.54
CA VAL A 53 -15.86 2.00 6.70
C VAL A 53 -15.48 1.24 5.42
N ALA A 54 -15.73 1.82 4.25
CA ALA A 54 -15.29 1.26 2.98
C ALA A 54 -13.75 1.24 2.85
N VAL A 55 -13.07 2.28 3.36
CA VAL A 55 -11.60 2.34 3.39
C VAL A 55 -11.02 1.24 4.27
N GLU A 56 -11.56 1.05 5.48
CA GLU A 56 -11.14 -0.01 6.40
C GLU A 56 -11.33 -1.40 5.79
N GLN A 57 -12.51 -1.66 5.21
CA GLN A 57 -12.78 -2.94 4.56
C GLN A 57 -11.83 -3.20 3.38
N ALA A 58 -11.61 -2.21 2.51
CA ALA A 58 -10.71 -2.35 1.38
C ALA A 58 -9.27 -2.61 1.85
N LEU A 59 -8.80 -1.91 2.89
CA LEU A 59 -7.48 -2.13 3.49
C LEU A 59 -7.35 -3.54 4.08
N ASP A 60 -8.32 -4.00 4.86
CA ASP A 60 -8.28 -5.32 5.49
C ASP A 60 -8.24 -6.44 4.44
N GLU A 61 -9.05 -6.32 3.40
CA GLU A 61 -9.05 -7.26 2.28
C GLU A 61 -7.73 -7.24 1.51
N GLN A 62 -7.10 -6.08 1.30
CA GLN A 62 -5.80 -5.98 0.63
C GLN A 62 -4.67 -6.54 1.49
N VAL A 63 -4.64 -6.23 2.79
CA VAL A 63 -3.67 -6.77 3.74
C VAL A 63 -3.78 -8.30 3.80
N ALA A 64 -4.99 -8.85 3.78
CA ALA A 64 -5.18 -10.29 3.75
C ALA A 64 -4.56 -10.98 2.51
N GLN A 65 -4.39 -10.27 1.39
CA GLN A 65 -3.74 -10.84 0.19
C GLN A 65 -2.23 -11.02 0.34
N VAL A 66 -1.59 -10.27 1.23
CA VAL A 66 -0.12 -10.19 1.35
C VAL A 66 0.40 -10.67 2.70
N ARG A 67 -0.43 -10.65 3.75
CA ARG A 67 -0.08 -11.06 5.10
C ARG A 67 0.41 -12.52 5.14
N ASP A 68 1.52 -12.73 5.84
CA ASP A 68 2.17 -14.02 6.07
C ASP A 68 2.54 -14.77 4.77
N ARG A 69 2.78 -14.02 3.69
CA ARG A 69 3.16 -14.55 2.38
C ARG A 69 4.50 -14.01 1.92
N THR A 70 5.17 -14.78 1.07
CA THR A 70 6.33 -14.33 0.31
C THR A 70 5.90 -13.54 -0.91
N LEU A 71 6.25 -12.26 -0.97
CA LEU A 71 5.84 -11.32 -2.01
C LEU A 71 6.29 -11.80 -3.40
N ASN A 72 7.50 -12.34 -3.52
CA ASN A 72 8.06 -12.85 -4.78
C ASN A 72 7.18 -13.91 -5.48
N ASP A 73 6.36 -14.66 -4.72
CA ASP A 73 5.48 -15.71 -5.25
C ASP A 73 4.16 -15.15 -5.79
N LEU A 74 3.84 -13.90 -5.46
CA LEU A 74 2.60 -13.25 -5.89
C LEU A 74 2.68 -12.86 -7.37
N PRO A 75 1.59 -13.03 -8.15
CA PRO A 75 1.53 -12.58 -9.53
C PRO A 75 2.09 -11.17 -9.81
N PRO A 76 1.81 -10.11 -9.02
CA PRO A 76 2.35 -8.77 -9.26
C PRO A 76 3.88 -8.65 -9.14
N PHE A 77 4.55 -9.58 -8.46
CA PHE A 77 5.99 -9.52 -8.20
C PHE A 77 6.77 -10.66 -8.83
N ARG A 78 6.12 -11.56 -9.58
CA ARG A 78 6.77 -12.72 -10.18
C ARG A 78 7.90 -12.30 -11.12
N GLY A 79 9.12 -12.71 -10.79
CA GLY A 79 10.34 -12.35 -11.55
C GLY A 79 10.81 -10.90 -11.38
N LEU A 80 10.25 -10.18 -10.40
CA LEU A 80 10.59 -8.79 -10.09
C LEU A 80 11.05 -8.69 -8.62
N ASN A 81 11.81 -7.64 -8.30
CA ASN A 81 12.10 -7.30 -6.91
C ASN A 81 10.88 -6.61 -6.29
N PRO A 82 10.28 -7.14 -5.21
CA PRO A 82 9.17 -6.51 -4.49
C PRO A 82 9.68 -5.37 -3.58
N SER A 83 10.41 -4.42 -4.16
CA SER A 83 10.90 -3.25 -3.41
C SER A 83 9.74 -2.44 -2.81
N LEU A 84 10.03 -1.65 -1.78
CA LEU A 84 9.03 -0.79 -1.14
C LEU A 84 8.26 0.09 -2.15
N GLU A 85 8.94 0.64 -3.16
CA GLU A 85 8.32 1.49 -4.17
C GLU A 85 7.34 0.72 -5.06
N ARG A 86 7.72 -0.49 -5.52
CA ARG A 86 6.82 -1.34 -6.31
C ARG A 86 5.67 -1.85 -5.48
N PHE A 87 5.91 -2.14 -4.21
CA PHE A 87 4.86 -2.58 -3.31
C PHE A 87 3.86 -1.46 -3.03
N CYS A 88 4.33 -0.22 -2.77
CA CYS A 88 3.47 0.96 -2.66
C CYS A 88 2.60 1.14 -3.91
N ARG A 89 3.20 1.02 -5.10
CA ARG A 89 2.47 1.13 -6.37
C ARG A 89 1.38 0.07 -6.49
N TYR A 90 1.71 -1.19 -6.25
CA TYR A 90 0.75 -2.30 -6.29
C TYR A 90 -0.42 -2.08 -5.33
N LEU A 91 -0.14 -1.72 -4.08
CA LEU A 91 -1.17 -1.43 -3.07
C LEU A 91 -2.02 -0.24 -3.50
N CYS A 92 -1.41 0.83 -3.99
CA CYS A 92 -2.10 2.04 -4.40
C CYS A 92 -3.04 1.80 -5.59
N GLU A 93 -2.56 1.15 -6.65
CA GLU A 93 -3.35 0.82 -7.83
C GLU A 93 -4.53 -0.11 -7.48
N THR A 94 -4.31 -1.10 -6.60
CA THR A 94 -5.37 -2.04 -6.20
C THR A 94 -6.41 -1.43 -5.26
N LEU A 95 -6.01 -0.53 -4.37
CA LEU A 95 -6.91 0.23 -3.49
C LEU A 95 -7.70 1.28 -4.27
N CYS A 96 -7.07 1.96 -5.23
CA CYS A 96 -7.72 2.95 -6.10
C CYS A 96 -8.97 2.37 -6.76
N VAL A 97 -8.87 1.16 -7.33
CA VAL A 97 -10.01 0.47 -7.98
C VAL A 97 -11.19 0.26 -7.03
N ARG A 98 -10.95 0.13 -5.71
CA ARG A 98 -11.99 -0.12 -4.71
C ARG A 98 -12.55 1.15 -4.06
N LEU A 99 -11.76 2.21 -4.02
CA LEU A 99 -12.04 3.43 -3.24
C LEU A 99 -12.40 4.64 -4.11
N GLN A 100 -12.63 4.45 -5.40
CA GLN A 100 -13.02 5.53 -6.30
C GLN A 100 -14.35 6.17 -5.88
N THR A 101 -14.31 7.48 -5.65
CA THR A 101 -15.47 8.34 -5.41
C THR A 101 -15.30 9.65 -6.20
N PRO A 102 -16.39 10.40 -6.48
CA PRO A 102 -16.30 11.67 -7.20
C PRO A 102 -15.44 12.75 -6.50
N THR A 103 -15.34 12.68 -5.17
CA THR A 103 -14.61 13.61 -4.30
C THR A 103 -13.12 13.30 -4.20
N LEU A 104 -12.71 12.07 -4.48
CA LEU A 104 -11.31 11.65 -4.45
C LEU A 104 -10.57 12.19 -5.69
N LYS A 105 -9.36 12.73 -5.48
CA LYS A 105 -8.47 13.25 -6.52
C LYS A 105 -7.09 12.61 -6.49
N TYR A 106 -6.60 12.29 -5.30
CA TYR A 106 -5.33 11.60 -5.13
C TYR A 106 -5.45 10.51 -4.09
N ILE A 107 -4.81 9.38 -4.36
CA ILE A 107 -4.54 8.33 -3.39
C ILE A 107 -3.02 8.16 -3.28
N THR A 108 -2.53 8.20 -2.05
CA THR A 108 -1.12 7.97 -1.73
C THR A 108 -1.03 6.76 -0.81
N VAL A 109 -0.18 5.80 -1.16
CA VAL A 109 0.24 4.75 -0.24
C VAL A 109 1.64 5.08 0.25
N LYS A 110 1.83 5.05 1.57
CA LYS A 110 3.15 5.01 2.21
C LYS A 110 3.33 3.67 2.90
N LEU A 111 4.52 3.11 2.79
CA LEU A 111 4.85 1.81 3.37
C LEU A 111 6.21 1.89 4.06
N TRP A 112 6.21 1.60 5.35
CA TRP A 112 7.42 1.44 6.15
C TRP A 112 7.76 -0.05 6.21
N GLU A 113 9.02 -0.42 5.98
CA GLU A 113 9.51 -1.79 6.21
C GLU A 113 10.08 -1.97 7.64
N ASN A 114 10.39 -0.85 8.30
CA ASN A 114 10.89 -0.76 9.67
C ASN A 114 10.71 0.67 10.21
N GLN A 115 11.28 0.97 11.38
CA GLN A 115 11.10 2.27 12.05
C GLN A 115 11.77 3.46 11.35
N ILE A 116 12.73 3.23 10.44
CA ILE A 116 13.58 4.28 9.86
C ILE A 116 13.43 4.43 8.34
N ALA A 117 12.88 3.43 7.64
CA ALA A 117 12.82 3.39 6.19
C ALA A 117 11.39 3.19 5.68
N TRP A 118 11.01 4.02 4.70
CA TRP A 118 9.73 3.95 4.01
C TRP A 118 9.86 4.45 2.57
N ALA A 119 8.91 4.01 1.74
CA ALA A 119 8.67 4.60 0.42
C ALA A 119 7.19 4.96 0.26
N SER A 120 6.88 5.68 -0.81
CA SER A 120 5.51 6.04 -1.14
C SER A 120 5.25 6.09 -2.63
N TYR A 121 3.99 5.89 -3.00
CA TYR A 121 3.51 6.10 -4.36
C TYR A 121 2.17 6.85 -4.34
N THR A 122 2.06 7.90 -5.14
CA THR A 122 0.85 8.70 -5.31
C THR A 122 0.29 8.51 -6.71
N LEU A 123 -1.02 8.30 -6.79
CA LEU A 123 -1.78 8.18 -8.01
C LEU A 123 -2.87 9.28 -8.03
N GLU A 124 -2.99 9.96 -9.16
CA GLU A 124 -4.12 10.85 -9.47
C GLU A 124 -5.27 10.01 -10.03
N VAL A 125 -6.51 10.28 -9.57
CA VAL A 125 -7.71 9.48 -9.85
C VAL A 125 -8.83 10.24 -10.52
#